data_AF-A0A926GSN8-F1
#
_entry.id   AF-A0A926GSN8-F1
#
_cell.length_a   1.000
_cell.length_b   1.000
_cell.length_c   1.000
_cell.angle_alpha   90.00
_cell.angle_beta   90.00
_cell.angle_gamma   90.00
#
_symmetry.space_group_name_H-M   'P 1'
#
loop_
_entity.id
_entity.type
_entity.pdbx_description
1 polymer ?
#
loop_
_entity_poly.entity_id
_entity_poly.type
_entity_poly.pdbx_seq_one_letter_code
_entity_poly.pdbx_strand_id
1 'polypeptide(L)'
;MNQQHDAPDTHQTTFTPDILHVGSIAPDFLLDSKSDTGRTLHGLRGQPVIVAFSSTEWNPAHAEQMAHLYNALVATTPTGDGERLTHIRQKNGEYALGFEGEEAVTIPVLHDLDLNGAEAESFGVRGKKAVFVLDAGGVVRWSHVSAEGTSPRVNDIVSALQSMQSGATEPQKDATVERWQATRRDFIAAALAGAMALAAFPLSPAEAQGESAKNVTPSGATLPVNLNVNGKMHKLNLDSRVTLLDALRENIGLTGSKKGCDHGQCGACTVHIDGDRALSCLALAAQQEGSKIVTIEGLAKGDELHPVQQAFLDYDGYQCGYCTPGQIMSAVALIREGRAKNDSEIREGMSGNLCRCAAYPHILAAVKAARDSGKRV
;
A
#
# COMPACT_ATOMS: atom_id res chain seq x y z
N MET A 1 -49.69 -54.58 9.89
CA MET A 1 -48.38 -54.94 9.31
C MET A 1 -47.68 -53.65 8.91
N ASN A 2 -46.71 -53.23 9.72
CA ASN A 2 -45.73 -52.19 9.38
C ASN A 2 -44.89 -52.66 8.19
N GLN A 3 -44.50 -51.74 7.32
CA GLN A 3 -43.12 -51.69 6.83
C GLN A 3 -42.78 -50.24 6.49
N GLN A 4 -42.03 -49.65 7.42
CA GLN A 4 -41.39 -48.35 7.36
C GLN A 4 -40.06 -48.58 6.63
N HIS A 5 -39.84 -47.89 5.51
CA HIS A 5 -38.54 -47.88 4.85
C HIS A 5 -37.69 -46.79 5.50
N ASP A 6 -36.78 -47.19 6.37
CA ASP A 6 -35.70 -46.34 6.88
C ASP A 6 -34.71 -46.07 5.74
N ALA A 7 -34.65 -44.82 5.28
CA ALA A 7 -33.52 -44.31 4.51
C ALA A 7 -32.42 -43.88 5.50
N PRO A 8 -31.14 -44.20 5.27
CA PRO A 8 -30.08 -43.82 6.19
C PRO A 8 -29.87 -42.31 6.15
N ASP A 9 -30.02 -41.68 7.32
CA ASP A 9 -29.61 -40.30 7.60
C ASP A 9 -28.10 -40.18 7.36
N THR A 10 -27.71 -39.75 6.16
CA THR A 10 -26.35 -39.26 5.93
C THR A 10 -26.24 -37.88 6.55
N HIS A 11 -25.97 -37.83 7.85
CA HIS A 11 -25.32 -36.67 8.46
C HIS A 11 -23.97 -36.49 7.76
N GLN A 12 -23.95 -35.71 6.68
CA GLN A 12 -22.73 -35.04 6.24
C GLN A 12 -22.40 -34.03 7.33
N THR A 13 -21.55 -34.44 8.26
CA THR A 13 -20.76 -33.52 9.07
C THR A 13 -20.00 -32.62 8.09
N THR A 14 -20.50 -31.41 7.88
CA THR A 14 -19.71 -30.32 7.30
C THR A 14 -18.51 -30.14 8.20
N PHE A 15 -17.37 -30.71 7.80
CA PHE A 15 -16.07 -30.42 8.37
C PHE A 15 -15.78 -28.96 8.03
N THR A 16 -16.12 -28.04 8.93
CA THR A 16 -15.46 -26.73 8.94
C THR A 16 -14.09 -26.97 9.57
N PRO A 17 -12.99 -26.91 8.80
CA PRO A 17 -11.66 -27.04 9.40
C PRO A 17 -11.49 -25.95 10.46
N ASP A 18 -10.92 -26.35 11.61
CA ASP A 18 -10.56 -25.42 12.68
C ASP A 18 -9.59 -24.36 12.13
N ILE A 19 -9.68 -23.14 12.65
CA ILE A 19 -8.77 -22.05 12.28
C ILE A 19 -7.33 -22.53 12.52
N LEU A 20 -6.48 -22.38 11.51
CA LEU A 20 -5.08 -22.79 11.60
C LEU A 20 -4.37 -22.08 12.77
N HIS A 21 -3.85 -22.87 13.72
CA HIS A 21 -3.22 -22.34 14.93
C HIS A 21 -1.73 -22.04 14.72
N VAL A 22 -1.19 -21.10 15.50
CA VAL A 22 0.25 -20.87 15.62
C VAL A 22 0.95 -22.19 15.96
N GLY A 23 2.05 -22.48 15.26
CA GLY A 23 2.78 -23.75 15.31
C GLY A 23 2.36 -24.77 14.25
N SER A 24 1.23 -24.55 13.56
CA SER A 24 0.78 -25.44 12.47
C SER A 24 1.53 -25.15 11.17
N ILE A 25 1.75 -26.18 10.34
CA ILE A 25 2.26 -26.01 8.98
C ILE A 25 1.10 -25.52 8.10
N ALA A 26 1.32 -24.43 7.36
CA ALA A 26 0.34 -23.90 6.43
C ALA A 26 0.06 -24.90 5.28
N PRO A 27 -1.22 -25.09 4.92
CA PRO A 27 -1.58 -25.95 3.79
C PRO A 27 -1.11 -25.34 2.47
N ASP A 28 -0.66 -26.19 1.55
CA ASP A 28 -0.23 -25.72 0.23
C ASP A 28 -1.42 -25.33 -0.64
N PHE A 29 -1.24 -24.31 -1.47
CA PHE A 29 -2.20 -23.95 -2.52
C PHE A 29 -1.48 -23.26 -3.67
N LEU A 30 -2.14 -23.22 -4.84
CA LEU A 30 -1.62 -22.53 -6.03
C LEU A 30 -1.77 -21.03 -5.84
N LEU A 31 -0.66 -20.31 -5.89
CA LEU A 31 -0.62 -18.85 -5.67
C LEU A 31 -1.30 -18.07 -6.80
N ASP A 32 -1.41 -18.69 -7.96
CA ASP A 32 -1.95 -18.05 -9.14
C ASP A 32 -2.72 -19.09 -9.97
N SER A 33 -3.98 -19.35 -9.59
CA SER A 33 -4.86 -20.25 -10.36
C SER A 33 -5.15 -19.73 -11.78
N LYS A 34 -4.68 -18.52 -12.12
CA LYS A 34 -4.90 -17.82 -13.40
C LYS A 34 -3.61 -17.48 -14.16
N SER A 35 -2.42 -17.74 -13.63
CA SER A 35 -1.17 -17.69 -14.41
C SER A 35 -0.56 -19.07 -14.57
N ASP A 36 -0.03 -19.33 -15.76
CA ASP A 36 0.55 -20.61 -16.20
C ASP A 36 1.90 -20.91 -15.51
N THR A 37 2.17 -20.31 -14.35
CA THR A 37 3.47 -20.37 -13.65
C THR A 37 3.59 -21.55 -12.69
N GLY A 38 2.47 -22.18 -12.29
CA GLY A 38 2.46 -23.38 -11.44
C GLY A 38 3.04 -23.18 -10.03
N ARG A 39 3.20 -21.92 -9.58
CA ARG A 39 3.79 -21.59 -8.27
C ARG A 39 2.84 -21.94 -7.13
N THR A 40 3.36 -22.56 -6.07
CA THR A 40 2.61 -22.90 -4.86
C THR A 40 3.15 -22.17 -3.63
N LEU A 41 2.36 -22.11 -2.56
CA LEU A 41 2.79 -21.56 -1.27
C LEU A 41 4.04 -22.27 -0.74
N HIS A 42 4.12 -23.59 -0.87
CA HIS A 42 5.31 -24.36 -0.53
C HIS A 42 6.53 -23.98 -1.38
N GLY A 43 6.32 -23.54 -2.62
CA GLY A 43 7.38 -23.02 -3.49
C GLY A 43 8.03 -21.73 -2.96
N LEU A 44 7.42 -21.07 -1.95
CA LEU A 44 7.99 -19.89 -1.27
C LEU A 44 8.79 -20.23 -0.01
N ARG A 45 8.95 -21.50 0.34
CA ARG A 45 9.77 -21.92 1.50
C ARG A 45 11.23 -21.46 1.32
N GLY A 46 11.89 -21.24 2.45
CA GLY A 46 13.24 -20.64 2.52
C GLY A 46 13.23 -19.16 2.90
N GLN A 47 12.06 -18.52 2.97
CA GLN A 47 11.88 -17.16 3.47
C GLN A 47 10.52 -17.02 4.19
N PRO A 48 10.37 -16.05 5.13
CA PRO A 48 9.07 -15.76 5.73
C PRO A 48 8.06 -15.27 4.69
N VAL A 49 6.77 -15.55 4.89
CA VAL A 49 5.68 -15.16 3.99
C VAL A 49 4.50 -14.62 4.80
N ILE A 50 3.87 -13.55 4.32
CA ILE A 50 2.61 -13.04 4.88
C ILE A 50 1.46 -13.46 3.96
N VAL A 51 0.40 -14.03 4.54
CA VAL A 51 -0.81 -14.48 3.82
C VAL A 51 -2.00 -13.71 4.35
N ALA A 52 -2.72 -12.98 3.48
CA ALA A 52 -3.86 -12.16 3.84
C ALA A 52 -5.11 -12.51 3.03
N PHE A 53 -6.21 -12.77 3.73
CA PHE A 53 -7.54 -13.04 3.20
C PHE A 53 -8.43 -11.80 3.38
N SER A 54 -8.98 -11.28 2.28
CA SER A 54 -9.83 -10.08 2.26
C SER A 54 -10.97 -10.18 1.26
N SER A 55 -12.02 -9.38 1.45
CA SER A 55 -13.16 -9.37 0.51
C SER A 55 -12.72 -8.91 -0.87
N THR A 56 -13.20 -9.59 -1.90
CA THR A 56 -13.05 -9.21 -3.31
C THR A 56 -14.08 -8.16 -3.76
N GLU A 57 -15.04 -7.81 -2.90
CA GLU A 57 -15.99 -6.72 -3.17
C GLU A 57 -15.29 -5.37 -3.10
N TRP A 58 -15.37 -4.63 -4.21
CA TRP A 58 -14.79 -3.30 -4.36
C TRP A 58 -15.35 -2.33 -3.31
N ASN A 59 -14.44 -1.73 -2.52
CA ASN A 59 -14.79 -0.71 -1.53
C ASN A 59 -13.84 0.50 -1.70
N PRO A 60 -14.34 1.69 -2.04
CA PRO A 60 -13.49 2.87 -2.24
C PRO A 60 -12.78 3.34 -0.96
N ALA A 61 -13.29 2.98 0.23
CA ALA A 61 -12.60 3.23 1.49
C ALA A 61 -11.35 2.33 1.68
N HIS A 62 -11.22 1.26 0.89
CA HIS A 62 -10.10 0.32 1.00
C HIS A 62 -8.78 0.97 0.56
N ALA A 63 -8.78 1.81 -0.47
CA ALA A 63 -7.59 2.54 -0.93
C ALA A 63 -7.11 3.56 0.12
N GLU A 64 -8.03 4.27 0.75
CA GLU A 64 -7.74 5.20 1.86
C GLU A 64 -7.26 4.45 3.11
N GLN A 65 -7.87 3.31 3.44
CA GLN A 65 -7.42 2.43 4.53
C GLN A 65 -6.03 1.85 4.26
N MET A 66 -5.71 1.43 3.03
CA MET A 66 -4.36 0.96 2.67
C MET A 66 -3.34 2.09 2.72
N ALA A 67 -3.69 3.30 2.26
CA ALA A 67 -2.81 4.46 2.37
C ALA A 67 -2.57 4.87 3.83
N HIS A 68 -3.59 4.83 4.69
CA HIS A 68 -3.44 5.06 6.12
C HIS A 68 -2.65 3.95 6.81
N LEU A 69 -2.88 2.69 6.45
CA LEU A 69 -2.13 1.54 6.95
C LEU A 69 -0.66 1.63 6.52
N TYR A 70 -0.39 1.99 5.26
CA TYR A 70 0.93 2.21 4.68
C TYR A 70 1.68 3.34 5.40
N ASN A 71 1.03 4.50 5.53
CA ASN A 71 1.62 5.65 6.21
C ASN A 71 1.84 5.38 7.70
N ALA A 72 0.93 4.63 8.35
CA ALA A 72 1.11 4.19 9.74
C ALA A 72 2.26 3.18 9.86
N LEU A 73 2.35 2.17 8.98
CA LEU A 73 3.47 1.21 8.92
C LEU A 73 4.82 1.91 8.79
N VAL A 74 4.93 2.87 7.88
CA VAL A 74 6.15 3.64 7.66
C VAL A 74 6.45 4.58 8.84
N ALA A 75 5.42 5.19 9.45
CA ALA A 75 5.59 6.20 10.50
C ALA A 75 5.72 5.63 11.91
N THR A 76 5.15 4.47 12.22
CA THR A 76 5.01 3.94 13.59
C THR A 76 5.78 2.65 13.83
N THR A 77 6.65 2.23 12.92
CA THR A 77 7.51 1.05 13.12
C THR A 77 8.90 1.48 13.60
N PRO A 78 9.15 1.56 14.93
CA PRO A 78 10.48 1.47 15.47
C PRO A 78 10.84 0.00 15.63
N THR A 79 11.88 -0.47 14.94
CA THR A 79 12.50 -1.74 15.27
C THR A 79 13.68 -1.46 16.20
N GLY A 80 13.80 -2.26 17.27
CA GLY A 80 15.01 -2.25 18.10
C GLY A 80 16.25 -2.37 17.23
N ASP A 81 17.34 -1.75 17.66
CA ASP A 81 18.64 -1.66 16.99
C ASP A 81 18.74 -0.78 15.73
N GLY A 82 17.78 0.10 15.48
CA GLY A 82 17.99 1.27 14.60
C GLY A 82 17.80 1.03 13.10
N GLU A 83 17.32 -0.14 12.70
CA GLU A 83 16.92 -0.40 11.30
C GLU A 83 15.60 0.33 10.97
N ARG A 84 15.48 0.90 9.76
CA ARG A 84 14.24 1.56 9.28
C ARG A 84 13.66 0.82 8.09
N LEU A 85 12.33 0.65 8.06
CA LEU A 85 11.63 0.30 6.83
C LEU A 85 11.81 1.46 5.84
N THR A 86 12.53 1.22 4.74
CA THR A 86 12.88 2.26 3.75
C THR A 86 11.92 2.31 2.58
N HIS A 87 11.34 1.17 2.19
CA HIS A 87 10.43 1.10 1.06
C HIS A 87 9.56 -0.17 1.06
N ILE A 88 8.42 -0.09 0.38
CA ILE A 88 7.60 -1.24 -0.01
C ILE A 88 7.55 -1.22 -1.55
N ARG A 89 8.01 -2.29 -2.20
CA ARG A 89 7.95 -2.43 -3.66
C ARG A 89 6.92 -3.48 -4.04
N GLN A 90 6.06 -3.17 -5.00
CA GLN A 90 5.21 -4.18 -5.63
C GLN A 90 5.95 -4.78 -6.83
N LYS A 91 6.04 -6.10 -6.91
CA LYS A 91 6.62 -6.82 -8.06
C LYS A 91 5.80 -8.07 -8.32
N ASN A 92 5.30 -8.26 -9.54
CA ASN A 92 4.56 -9.45 -9.96
C ASN A 92 3.35 -9.82 -9.06
N GLY A 93 2.64 -8.83 -8.50
CA GLY A 93 1.50 -9.07 -7.60
C GLY A 93 1.89 -9.39 -6.15
N GLU A 94 3.18 -9.33 -5.80
CA GLU A 94 3.68 -9.48 -4.44
C GLU A 94 4.18 -8.12 -3.92
N TYR A 95 4.00 -7.83 -2.64
CA TYR A 95 4.70 -6.72 -1.99
C TYR A 95 5.97 -7.24 -1.32
N ALA A 96 7.06 -6.48 -1.49
CA ALA A 96 8.35 -6.68 -0.85
C ALA A 96 8.62 -5.51 0.10
N LEU A 97 8.90 -5.80 1.38
CA LEU A 97 9.34 -4.83 2.38
C LEU A 97 10.87 -4.72 2.33
N GLY A 98 11.44 -3.51 2.39
CA GLY A 98 12.89 -3.29 2.42
C GLY A 98 13.31 -2.53 3.67
N PHE A 99 14.31 -3.05 4.39
CA PHE A 99 14.86 -2.49 5.64
C PHE A 99 16.29 -1.96 5.43
N GLU A 100 16.72 -0.97 6.21
CA GLU A 100 18.06 -0.37 6.16
C GLU A 100 19.11 -1.28 6.85
N GLY A 101 20.04 -1.87 6.08
CA GLY A 101 21.09 -2.82 6.51
C GLY A 101 21.77 -3.52 5.32
N GLU A 102 22.90 -4.23 5.52
CA GLU A 102 23.72 -4.80 4.41
C GLU A 102 23.01 -5.89 3.57
N GLU A 103 21.87 -6.44 4.02
CA GLU A 103 20.99 -7.26 3.20
C GLU A 103 19.51 -6.88 3.43
N ALA A 104 18.88 -6.29 2.43
CA ALA A 104 17.45 -5.98 2.46
C ALA A 104 16.62 -7.28 2.54
N VAL A 105 15.99 -7.55 3.69
CA VAL A 105 15.12 -8.73 3.87
C VAL A 105 13.81 -8.52 3.11
N THR A 106 13.65 -9.23 2.00
CA THR A 106 12.40 -9.24 1.21
C THR A 106 11.42 -10.27 1.77
N ILE A 107 10.24 -9.83 2.18
CA ILE A 107 9.16 -10.72 2.65
C ILE A 107 8.02 -10.68 1.64
N PRO A 108 7.69 -11.78 0.95
CA PRO A 108 6.52 -11.84 0.08
C PRO A 108 5.23 -11.66 0.88
N VAL A 109 4.36 -10.77 0.39
CA VAL A 109 3.00 -10.60 0.89
C VAL A 109 2.01 -11.11 -0.16
N LEU A 110 1.32 -12.20 0.16
CA LEU A 110 0.20 -12.74 -0.60
C LEU A 110 -1.08 -12.06 -0.11
N HIS A 111 -1.70 -11.27 -0.97
CA HIS A 111 -2.89 -10.47 -0.65
C HIS A 111 -4.02 -10.77 -1.65
N ASP A 112 -5.21 -10.20 -1.40
CA ASP A 112 -6.42 -10.37 -2.22
C ASP A 112 -6.91 -11.83 -2.35
N LEU A 113 -6.56 -12.69 -1.40
CA LEU A 113 -7.10 -14.05 -1.34
C LEU A 113 -8.59 -14.00 -0.93
N ASP A 114 -9.44 -14.62 -1.74
CA ASP A 114 -10.90 -14.59 -1.58
C ASP A 114 -11.31 -15.23 -0.25
N LEU A 115 -12.08 -14.49 0.56
CA LEU A 115 -12.65 -14.98 1.83
C LEU A 115 -13.49 -16.24 1.66
N ASN A 116 -14.05 -16.47 0.48
CA ASN A 116 -14.90 -17.62 0.19
C ASN A 116 -14.21 -18.67 -0.70
N GLY A 117 -12.93 -18.46 -1.01
CA GLY A 117 -12.12 -19.37 -1.81
C GLY A 117 -11.72 -20.65 -1.08
N ALA A 118 -11.23 -21.63 -1.83
CA ALA A 118 -10.77 -22.91 -1.29
C ALA A 118 -9.54 -22.74 -0.37
N GLU A 119 -8.77 -21.68 -0.59
CA GLU A 119 -7.62 -21.28 0.22
C GLU A 119 -8.06 -20.76 1.59
N ALA A 120 -9.13 -19.97 1.66
CA ALA A 120 -9.68 -19.52 2.95
C ALA A 120 -10.28 -20.69 3.74
N GLU A 121 -10.87 -21.66 3.04
CA GLU A 121 -11.35 -22.90 3.64
C GLU A 121 -10.20 -23.75 4.19
N SER A 122 -9.09 -23.91 3.48
CA SER A 122 -7.94 -24.70 3.97
C SER A 122 -7.27 -24.11 5.21
N PHE A 123 -7.37 -22.79 5.42
CA PHE A 123 -6.90 -22.09 6.62
C PHE A 123 -7.95 -22.02 7.75
N GLY A 124 -9.17 -22.52 7.52
CA GLY A 124 -10.28 -22.46 8.50
C GLY A 124 -10.88 -21.05 8.68
N VAL A 125 -10.63 -20.13 7.75
CA VAL A 125 -11.01 -18.71 7.85
C VAL A 125 -12.06 -18.28 6.83
N ARG A 126 -12.81 -19.24 6.26
CA ARG A 126 -13.88 -18.95 5.30
C ARG A 126 -14.86 -17.89 5.84
N GLY A 127 -15.11 -16.87 5.04
CA GLY A 127 -15.95 -15.72 5.36
C GLY A 127 -15.36 -14.73 6.38
N LYS A 128 -14.11 -14.92 6.82
CA LYS A 128 -13.45 -14.10 7.85
C LYS A 128 -12.18 -13.45 7.28
N LYS A 129 -11.98 -12.16 7.59
CA LYS A 129 -10.70 -11.51 7.29
C LYS A 129 -9.62 -12.16 8.14
N ALA A 130 -8.49 -12.49 7.53
CA ALA A 130 -7.41 -13.13 8.26
C ALA A 130 -6.04 -12.72 7.72
N VAL A 131 -5.05 -12.65 8.60
CA VAL A 131 -3.65 -12.46 8.26
C VAL A 131 -2.83 -13.50 9.00
N PHE A 132 -1.94 -14.18 8.29
CA PHE A 132 -1.00 -15.16 8.82
C PHE A 132 0.43 -14.75 8.48
N VAL A 133 1.34 -14.95 9.43
CA VAL A 133 2.79 -14.82 9.23
C VAL A 133 3.39 -16.21 9.32
N LEU A 134 3.99 -16.64 8.22
CA LEU A 134 4.64 -17.94 8.07
C LEU A 134 6.15 -17.76 8.12
N ASP A 135 6.86 -18.67 8.77
CA ASP A 135 8.32 -18.72 8.71
C ASP A 135 8.82 -19.40 7.42
N ALA A 136 10.15 -19.50 7.28
CA ALA A 136 10.80 -20.15 6.13
C ALA A 136 10.43 -21.64 5.95
N GLY A 137 9.94 -22.30 7.00
CA GLY A 137 9.44 -23.68 6.95
C GLY A 137 7.95 -23.77 6.57
N GLY A 138 7.26 -22.64 6.42
CA GLY A 138 5.81 -22.57 6.22
C GLY A 138 5.00 -22.75 7.50
N VAL A 139 5.63 -22.62 8.68
CA VAL A 139 4.93 -22.74 9.97
C VAL A 139 4.32 -21.41 10.35
N VAL A 140 3.05 -21.42 10.77
CA VAL A 140 2.37 -20.24 11.29
C VAL A 140 3.05 -19.79 12.58
N ARG A 141 3.64 -18.59 12.57
CA ARG A 141 4.23 -17.98 13.77
C ARG A 141 3.32 -16.94 14.40
N TRP A 142 2.41 -16.40 13.63
CA TRP A 142 1.39 -15.48 14.11
C TRP A 142 0.17 -15.50 13.19
N SER A 143 -1.00 -15.24 13.76
CA SER A 143 -2.25 -15.15 13.03
C SER A 143 -3.19 -14.13 13.67
N HIS A 144 -3.94 -13.41 12.85
CA HIS A 144 -5.07 -12.61 13.27
C HIS A 144 -6.28 -12.99 12.42
N VAL A 145 -7.41 -13.31 13.06
CA VAL A 145 -8.66 -13.64 12.38
C VAL A 145 -9.76 -12.78 12.96
N SER A 146 -10.50 -12.08 12.10
CA SER A 146 -11.57 -11.18 12.49
C SER A 146 -12.86 -11.46 11.73
N ALA A 147 -13.97 -11.52 12.48
CA ALA A 147 -15.31 -11.63 11.94
C ALA A 147 -15.96 -10.24 11.67
N GLU A 148 -15.47 -9.16 12.30
CA GLU A 148 -16.14 -7.85 12.35
C GLU A 148 -15.30 -6.69 11.80
N GLY A 149 -14.48 -6.95 10.78
CA GLY A 149 -13.78 -5.88 10.06
C GLY A 149 -12.69 -5.16 10.85
N THR A 150 -12.30 -5.65 12.04
CA THR A 150 -11.11 -5.18 12.73
C THR A 150 -9.86 -5.63 11.99
N SER A 151 -8.95 -4.69 11.75
CA SER A 151 -7.63 -4.96 11.18
C SER A 151 -6.64 -5.27 12.30
N PRO A 152 -5.64 -6.13 12.06
CA PRO A 152 -4.56 -6.33 13.02
C PRO A 152 -3.79 -5.03 13.24
N ARG A 153 -3.25 -4.83 14.45
CA ARG A 153 -2.33 -3.71 14.68
C ARG A 153 -1.00 -4.05 14.04
N VAL A 154 -0.43 -3.07 13.35
CA VAL A 154 0.84 -3.17 12.65
C VAL A 154 1.95 -3.72 13.54
N ASN A 155 2.06 -3.19 14.76
CA ASN A 155 3.11 -3.59 15.70
C ASN A 155 3.05 -5.08 16.05
N ASP A 156 1.86 -5.68 16.06
CA ASP A 156 1.70 -7.11 16.35
C ASP A 156 2.31 -7.97 15.22
N ILE A 157 2.22 -7.51 13.96
CA ILE A 157 2.81 -8.18 12.79
C ILE A 157 4.35 -8.01 12.82
N VAL A 158 4.82 -6.80 13.10
CA VAL A 158 6.27 -6.50 13.17
C VAL A 158 6.94 -7.32 14.25
N SER A 159 6.38 -7.38 15.45
CA SER A 159 6.94 -8.18 16.55
C SER A 159 7.01 -9.67 16.20
N ALA A 160 6.05 -10.20 15.44
CA ALA A 160 6.09 -11.57 14.95
C ALA A 160 7.20 -11.81 13.91
N LEU A 161 7.48 -10.83 13.04
CA LEU A 161 8.58 -10.92 12.08
C LEU A 161 9.95 -10.87 12.77
N GLN A 162 10.11 -10.01 13.77
CA GLN A 162 11.36 -9.85 14.52
C GLN A 162 11.70 -11.07 15.39
N SER A 163 10.70 -11.71 16.00
CA SER A 163 10.93 -12.92 16.80
C SER A 163 11.48 -14.08 15.95
N MET A 164 11.15 -14.13 14.66
CA MET A 164 11.70 -15.11 13.72
C MET A 164 13.16 -14.84 13.35
N GLN A 165 13.57 -13.57 13.25
CA GLN A 165 14.95 -13.19 12.91
C GLN A 165 15.93 -13.40 14.08
N SER A 166 15.44 -13.27 15.32
CA SER A 166 16.25 -13.39 16.54
C SER A 166 16.39 -14.84 17.06
N GLY A 167 15.76 -15.83 16.40
CA GLY A 167 15.78 -17.23 16.83
C GLY A 167 15.08 -17.48 18.18
N ALA A 168 14.30 -16.51 18.67
CA ALA A 168 13.61 -16.61 19.95
C ALA A 168 12.25 -17.28 19.78
N THR A 169 12.09 -18.46 20.37
CA THR A 169 10.77 -19.09 20.58
C THR A 169 9.96 -18.34 21.64
N GLU A 170 8.84 -17.77 21.19
CA GLU A 170 7.67 -17.22 21.92
C GLU A 170 7.86 -16.06 22.93
N PRO A 171 6.99 -15.03 22.88
CA PRO A 171 6.44 -14.41 24.07
C PRO A 171 5.15 -15.15 24.49
N GLN A 172 5.21 -15.64 25.71
CA GLN A 172 4.18 -16.33 26.48
C GLN A 172 2.81 -15.60 26.47
N LYS A 173 1.75 -16.32 26.09
CA LYS A 173 0.37 -16.01 26.49
C LYS A 173 0.28 -16.14 28.01
N ASP A 174 0.28 -15.02 28.71
CA ASP A 174 -0.62 -14.73 29.84
C ASP A 174 -0.26 -13.38 30.46
N ALA A 175 -1.01 -12.36 30.09
CA ALA A 175 -1.29 -11.24 30.96
C ALA A 175 -2.73 -10.82 30.68
N THR A 176 -3.64 -11.27 31.53
CA THR A 176 -4.89 -10.54 31.76
C THR A 176 -4.49 -9.11 32.07
N VAL A 177 -4.76 -8.19 31.15
CA VAL A 177 -4.68 -6.77 31.44
C VAL A 177 -5.72 -6.50 32.50
N GLU A 178 -5.30 -6.38 33.76
CA GLU A 178 -6.12 -5.72 34.76
C GLU A 178 -6.41 -4.32 34.23
N ARG A 179 -7.68 -4.15 33.85
CA ARG A 179 -8.23 -2.87 33.45
C ARG A 179 -8.14 -1.95 34.67
N TRP A 180 -7.13 -1.09 34.70
CA TRP A 180 -7.08 0.04 35.63
C TRP A 180 -8.29 0.94 35.34
N GLN A 181 -9.39 0.70 36.04
CA GLN A 181 -10.54 1.59 36.07
C GLN A 181 -10.20 2.73 37.03
N ALA A 182 -9.47 3.73 36.53
CA ALA A 182 -9.32 4.98 37.25
C ALA A 182 -10.72 5.61 37.41
N THR A 183 -11.18 5.76 38.64
CA THR A 183 -12.48 6.37 38.95
C THR A 183 -12.34 7.89 39.00
N ARG A 184 -13.45 8.63 38.88
CA ARG A 184 -13.44 10.10 39.05
C ARG A 184 -12.83 10.55 40.38
N ARG A 185 -12.86 9.69 41.42
CA ARG A 185 -12.23 9.99 42.72
C ARG A 185 -10.70 9.93 42.66
N ASP A 186 -10.13 9.02 41.88
CA ASP A 186 -8.67 8.89 41.73
C ASP A 186 -8.08 10.09 40.99
N PHE A 187 -8.82 10.62 40.00
CA PHE A 187 -8.44 11.85 39.28
C PHE A 187 -8.48 13.08 40.19
N ILE A 188 -9.52 13.22 41.04
CA ILE A 188 -9.62 14.34 41.98
C ILE A 188 -8.51 14.26 43.04
N ALA A 189 -8.19 13.06 43.54
CA ALA A 189 -7.11 12.87 44.49
C ALA A 189 -5.73 13.25 43.92
N ALA A 190 -5.45 12.85 42.66
CA ALA A 190 -4.21 13.20 41.97
C ALA A 190 -4.10 14.72 41.69
N ALA A 191 -5.20 15.37 41.31
CA ALA A 191 -5.23 16.81 41.06
C ALA A 191 -5.01 17.63 42.34
N LEU A 192 -5.53 17.18 43.49
CA LEU A 192 -5.33 17.84 44.79
C LEU A 192 -3.88 17.71 45.30
N ALA A 193 -3.22 16.58 45.04
CA ALA A 193 -1.80 16.39 45.39
C ALA A 193 -0.89 17.33 44.58
N GLY A 194 -1.18 17.54 43.29
CA GLY A 194 -0.44 18.48 42.43
C GLY A 194 -0.60 19.94 42.84
N ALA A 195 -1.78 20.33 43.32
CA ALA A 195 -2.05 21.70 43.77
C ALA A 195 -1.33 22.06 45.09
N MET A 196 -1.14 21.09 46.01
CA MET A 196 -0.39 21.33 47.25
C MET A 196 1.12 21.47 47.03
N ALA A 197 1.69 20.81 46.02
CA ALA A 197 3.11 20.92 45.68
C ALA A 197 3.49 22.35 45.19
N LEU A 198 2.55 23.08 44.58
CA LEU A 198 2.76 24.44 44.09
C LEU A 198 2.64 25.52 45.18
N ALA A 199 2.08 25.21 46.35
CA ALA A 199 1.95 26.15 47.47
C ALA A 199 3.21 26.23 48.36
N ALA A 200 4.13 25.27 48.22
CA ALA A 200 5.33 25.15 49.07
C ALA A 200 6.59 25.81 48.51
N PHE A 201 6.55 26.34 47.28
CA PHE A 201 7.69 27.02 46.65
C PHE A 201 7.32 28.47 46.28
N PRO A 202 8.03 29.49 46.81
CA PRO A 202 7.81 30.86 46.37
C PRO A 202 8.27 31.00 44.92
N LEU A 203 7.33 31.23 44.02
CA LEU A 203 7.61 31.63 42.64
C LEU A 203 8.26 33.02 42.68
N SER A 204 9.58 33.07 42.49
CA SER A 204 10.24 34.31 42.07
C SER A 204 9.71 34.65 40.66
N PRO A 205 9.26 35.88 40.39
CA PRO A 205 8.90 36.28 39.05
C PRO A 205 10.20 36.37 38.24
N ALA A 206 10.51 35.30 37.50
CA ALA A 206 11.42 35.42 36.37
C ALA A 206 10.70 36.29 35.34
N GLU A 207 11.20 37.50 35.13
CA GLU A 207 10.82 38.35 34.00
C GLU A 207 11.12 37.56 32.72
N ALA A 208 10.09 36.93 32.17
CA ALA A 208 10.12 36.35 30.85
C ALA A 208 10.17 37.50 29.83
N GLN A 209 11.38 37.94 29.51
CA GLN A 209 11.64 38.65 28.25
C GLN A 209 11.33 37.68 27.12
N GLY A 210 10.07 37.67 26.69
CA GLY A 210 9.66 37.02 25.45
C GLY A 210 10.21 37.80 24.28
N GLU A 211 11.48 37.59 23.93
CA GLU A 211 11.91 37.78 22.55
C GLU A 211 11.06 36.85 21.70
N SER A 212 10.17 37.45 20.91
CA SER A 212 9.46 36.75 19.84
C SER A 212 10.52 36.25 18.86
N ALA A 213 11.00 35.03 19.09
CA ALA A 213 11.80 34.31 18.13
C ALA A 213 10.96 34.25 16.86
N LYS A 214 11.37 35.04 15.85
CA LYS A 214 10.90 34.83 14.49
C LYS A 214 11.12 33.35 14.22
N ASN A 215 10.04 32.60 14.04
CA ASN A 215 10.10 31.23 13.55
C ASN A 215 10.73 31.28 12.16
N VAL A 216 12.06 31.31 12.10
CA VAL A 216 12.81 31.10 10.88
C VAL A 216 12.61 29.63 10.57
N THR A 217 11.64 29.33 9.71
CA THR A 217 11.56 28.00 9.10
C THR A 217 12.94 27.72 8.50
N PRO A 218 13.62 26.64 8.89
CA PRO A 218 14.91 26.32 8.33
C PRO A 218 14.80 26.31 6.80
N SER A 219 15.60 27.14 6.12
CA SER A 219 15.73 27.06 4.67
C SER A 219 16.17 25.64 4.35
N GLY A 220 15.37 24.88 3.60
CA GLY A 220 15.69 23.50 3.29
C GLY A 220 17.05 23.42 2.59
N ALA A 221 17.86 22.43 2.97
CA ALA A 221 19.15 22.22 2.35
C ALA A 221 18.96 22.05 0.84
N THR A 222 19.57 22.94 0.05
CA THR A 222 19.60 22.82 -1.40
C THR A 222 20.67 21.81 -1.77
N LEU A 223 20.36 20.86 -2.64
CA LEU A 223 21.27 19.80 -3.07
C LEU A 223 21.28 19.64 -4.59
N PRO A 224 22.42 19.23 -5.18
CA PRO A 224 22.47 18.85 -6.58
C PRO A 224 21.66 17.56 -6.81
N VAL A 225 20.84 17.55 -7.87
CA VAL A 225 20.01 16.41 -8.27
C VAL A 225 20.11 16.22 -9.78
N ASN A 226 20.41 15.00 -10.24
CA ASN A 226 20.43 14.65 -11.66
C ASN A 226 19.22 13.77 -12.03
N LEU A 227 18.32 14.28 -12.86
CA LEU A 227 17.13 13.54 -13.30
C LEU A 227 17.21 13.16 -14.78
N ASN A 228 16.93 11.90 -15.10
CA ASN A 228 16.76 11.45 -16.49
C ASN A 228 15.27 11.50 -16.86
N VAL A 229 14.85 12.57 -17.53
CA VAL A 229 13.45 12.80 -17.89
C VAL A 229 13.28 12.73 -19.40
N ASN A 230 12.40 11.86 -19.87
CA ASN A 230 12.12 11.64 -21.30
C ASN A 230 13.41 11.37 -22.11
N GLY A 231 14.37 10.67 -21.52
CA GLY A 231 15.67 10.33 -22.14
C GLY A 231 16.71 11.45 -22.09
N LYS A 232 16.41 12.61 -21.47
CA LYS A 232 17.33 13.73 -21.32
C LYS A 232 17.78 13.88 -19.87
N MET A 233 19.08 14.07 -19.66
CA MET A 233 19.63 14.38 -18.34
C MET A 233 19.45 15.86 -18.00
N HIS A 234 18.86 16.12 -16.83
CA HIS A 234 18.68 17.44 -16.23
C HIS A 234 19.48 17.53 -14.94
N LYS A 235 20.42 18.48 -14.88
CA LYS A 235 21.20 18.76 -13.66
C LYS A 235 20.57 19.96 -12.95
N LEU A 236 20.11 19.78 -11.72
CA LEU A 236 19.34 20.77 -10.96
C LEU A 236 19.98 20.99 -9.59
N ASN A 237 19.73 22.15 -8.99
CA ASN A 237 19.97 22.40 -7.57
C ASN A 237 18.60 22.66 -6.92
N LEU A 238 18.12 21.72 -6.11
CA LEU A 238 16.76 21.72 -5.58
C LEU A 238 16.77 21.74 -4.05
N ASP A 239 15.75 22.35 -3.44
CA ASP A 239 15.45 22.13 -2.02
C ASP A 239 15.07 20.65 -1.80
N SER A 240 15.52 20.04 -0.71
CA SER A 240 15.30 18.62 -0.41
C SER A 240 13.83 18.19 -0.35
N ARG A 241 12.90 19.14 -0.17
CA ARG A 241 11.46 18.89 -0.11
C ARG A 241 10.77 18.94 -1.47
N VAL A 242 11.48 19.31 -2.54
CA VAL A 242 10.89 19.41 -3.88
C VAL A 242 10.42 18.04 -4.34
N THR A 243 9.12 17.94 -4.60
CA THR A 243 8.51 16.73 -5.17
C THR A 243 8.98 16.55 -6.62
N LEU A 244 8.93 15.33 -7.14
CA LEU A 244 9.19 15.08 -8.55
C LEU A 244 8.21 15.88 -9.43
N LEU A 245 6.96 16.03 -9.00
CA LEU A 245 5.97 16.84 -9.71
C LEU A 245 6.44 18.30 -9.87
N ASP A 246 6.90 18.92 -8.79
CA ASP A 246 7.35 20.31 -8.82
C ASP A 246 8.66 20.48 -9.58
N ALA A 247 9.58 19.52 -9.45
CA ALA A 247 10.81 19.51 -10.25
C ALA A 247 10.49 19.46 -11.75
N LEU A 248 9.57 18.58 -12.17
CA LEU A 248 9.16 18.47 -13.58
C LEU A 248 8.52 19.77 -14.09
N ARG A 249 7.58 20.33 -13.33
CA ARG A 249 6.78 21.46 -13.79
C ARG A 249 7.50 22.80 -13.68
N GLU A 250 8.04 23.09 -12.51
CA GLU A 250 8.47 24.44 -12.15
C GLU A 250 9.98 24.63 -12.37
N ASN A 251 10.78 23.56 -12.25
CA ASN A 251 12.22 23.63 -12.48
C ASN A 251 12.63 23.21 -13.90
N ILE A 252 12.00 22.17 -14.46
CA ILE A 252 12.30 21.68 -15.82
C ILE A 252 11.41 22.34 -16.88
N GLY A 253 10.18 22.73 -16.52
CA GLY A 253 9.21 23.35 -17.45
C GLY A 253 8.30 22.36 -18.19
N LEU A 254 8.31 21.07 -17.80
CA LEU A 254 7.41 20.04 -18.34
C LEU A 254 6.09 20.06 -17.58
N THR A 255 5.15 20.86 -18.08
CA THR A 255 3.89 21.17 -17.40
C THR A 255 2.78 20.15 -17.67
N GLY A 256 3.04 19.11 -18.45
CA GLY A 256 2.08 18.06 -18.82
C GLY A 256 1.53 17.33 -17.60
N SER A 257 2.38 16.88 -16.68
CA SER A 257 1.95 16.36 -15.38
C SER A 257 1.28 17.45 -14.55
N LYS A 258 0.13 17.14 -13.94
CA LYS A 258 -0.72 18.15 -13.27
C LYS A 258 -0.75 17.99 -11.76
N LYS A 259 -0.74 19.13 -11.06
CA LYS A 259 -1.02 19.22 -9.62
C LYS A 259 -2.52 19.43 -9.42
N GLY A 260 -3.26 18.36 -9.14
CA GLY A 260 -4.70 18.43 -8.86
C GLY A 260 -5.05 18.50 -7.37
N CYS A 261 -4.29 17.80 -6.53
CA CYS A 261 -4.55 17.70 -5.08
C CYS A 261 -3.29 17.79 -4.20
N ASP A 262 -2.10 17.47 -4.74
CA ASP A 262 -0.82 17.41 -4.02
C ASP A 262 -0.74 16.41 -2.83
N HIS A 263 -1.73 15.53 -2.70
CA HIS A 263 -1.84 14.56 -1.60
C HIS A 263 -2.18 13.14 -2.08
N GLY A 264 -1.88 12.82 -3.33
CA GLY A 264 -2.05 11.47 -3.90
C GLY A 264 -3.48 11.02 -4.19
N GLN A 265 -4.47 11.90 -4.12
CA GLN A 265 -5.89 11.54 -4.22
C GLN A 265 -6.45 11.49 -5.65
N CYS A 266 -5.88 12.24 -6.60
CA CYS A 266 -6.52 12.48 -7.90
C CYS A 266 -5.87 11.80 -9.13
N GLY A 267 -4.64 11.29 -9.02
CA GLY A 267 -3.93 10.66 -10.14
C GLY A 267 -3.43 11.60 -11.26
N ALA A 268 -3.82 12.88 -11.28
CA ALA A 268 -3.47 13.81 -12.37
C ALA A 268 -1.95 14.07 -12.54
N CYS A 269 -1.15 13.70 -11.53
CA CYS A 269 0.30 13.80 -11.50
C CYS A 269 1.03 12.50 -11.90
N THR A 270 0.31 11.51 -12.44
CA THR A 270 0.91 10.21 -12.78
C THR A 270 2.00 10.35 -13.84
N VAL A 271 3.16 9.78 -13.57
CA VAL A 271 4.30 9.62 -14.48
C VAL A 271 4.76 8.16 -14.45
N HIS A 272 5.68 7.76 -15.33
CA HIS A 272 6.37 6.47 -15.19
C HIS A 272 7.77 6.68 -14.61
N ILE A 273 8.14 5.88 -13.62
CA ILE A 273 9.48 5.82 -13.03
C ILE A 273 9.97 4.39 -13.23
N ASP A 274 11.05 4.22 -13.98
CA ASP A 274 11.61 2.91 -14.35
C ASP A 274 10.61 1.94 -15.01
N GLY A 275 9.58 2.52 -15.63
CA GLY A 275 8.52 1.80 -16.34
C GLY A 275 7.22 1.65 -15.54
N ASP A 276 7.25 1.84 -14.23
CA ASP A 276 6.09 1.72 -13.34
C ASP A 276 5.39 3.07 -13.16
N ARG A 277 4.06 3.08 -13.11
CA ARG A 277 3.29 4.31 -12.85
C ARG A 277 3.40 4.73 -11.38
N ALA A 278 3.68 6.01 -11.16
CA ALA A 278 3.82 6.59 -9.83
C ALA A 278 3.20 7.99 -9.73
N LEU A 279 2.74 8.34 -8.52
CA LEU A 279 2.22 9.67 -8.21
C LEU A 279 3.38 10.63 -7.92
N SER A 280 3.74 11.46 -8.88
CA SER A 280 4.92 12.35 -8.75
C SER A 280 4.81 13.39 -7.62
N CYS A 281 3.61 13.70 -7.12
CA CYS A 281 3.43 14.56 -5.93
C CYS A 281 3.86 13.90 -4.62
N LEU A 282 3.95 12.57 -4.57
CA LEU A 282 4.38 11.82 -3.38
C LEU A 282 5.81 11.28 -3.48
N ALA A 283 6.51 11.56 -4.58
CA ALA A 283 7.92 11.20 -4.77
C ALA A 283 8.79 12.45 -4.59
N LEU A 284 9.90 12.37 -3.86
CA LEU A 284 10.88 13.45 -3.78
C LEU A 284 11.82 13.40 -4.99
N ALA A 285 12.11 14.54 -5.60
CA ALA A 285 13.01 14.62 -6.75
C ALA A 285 14.42 14.08 -6.43
N ALA A 286 14.92 14.40 -5.24
CA ALA A 286 16.22 13.92 -4.75
C ALA A 286 16.35 12.39 -4.69
N GLN A 287 15.23 11.66 -4.54
CA GLN A 287 15.23 10.20 -4.45
C GLN A 287 15.18 9.51 -5.82
N GLN A 288 15.00 10.26 -6.91
CA GLN A 288 14.84 9.71 -8.27
C GLN A 288 16.12 9.83 -9.10
N GLU A 289 17.27 10.08 -8.46
CA GLU A 289 18.55 10.08 -9.15
C GLU A 289 18.87 8.66 -9.67
N GLY A 290 19.24 8.58 -10.95
CA GLY A 290 19.49 7.30 -11.64
C GLY A 290 18.23 6.63 -12.23
N SER A 291 17.03 6.99 -11.80
CA SER A 291 15.78 6.48 -12.39
C SER A 291 15.50 7.08 -13.76
N LYS A 292 14.80 6.33 -14.61
CA LYS A 292 14.26 6.80 -15.89
C LYS A 292 12.83 7.28 -15.70
N ILE A 293 12.61 8.58 -15.86
CA ILE A 293 11.30 9.22 -15.72
C ILE A 293 10.72 9.48 -17.10
N VAL A 294 9.48 9.05 -17.33
CA VAL A 294 8.71 9.36 -18.54
C VAL A 294 7.44 10.12 -18.13
N THR A 295 7.21 11.27 -18.76
CA THR A 295 6.00 12.08 -18.60
C THR A 295 5.10 11.96 -19.83
N ILE A 296 3.93 12.63 -19.81
CA ILE A 296 3.00 12.65 -20.94
C ILE A 296 3.65 13.17 -22.23
N GLU A 297 4.57 14.13 -22.12
CA GLU A 297 5.34 14.69 -23.24
C GLU A 297 6.31 13.66 -23.84
N GLY A 298 6.76 12.69 -23.05
CA GLY A 298 7.70 11.66 -23.48
C GLY A 298 7.07 10.51 -24.26
N LEU A 299 5.73 10.43 -24.35
CA LEU A 299 5.05 9.37 -25.07
C LEU A 299 5.03 9.57 -26.59
N ALA A 300 4.92 10.82 -27.05
CA ALA A 300 4.83 11.16 -28.46
C ALA A 300 6.23 11.14 -29.11
N LYS A 301 6.27 10.81 -30.41
CA LYS A 301 7.50 10.87 -31.22
C LYS A 301 7.38 12.02 -32.21
N GLY A 302 7.81 13.21 -31.80
CA GLY A 302 7.56 14.43 -32.58
C GLY A 302 6.05 14.68 -32.67
N ASP A 303 5.53 14.75 -33.89
CA ASP A 303 4.09 14.97 -34.14
C ASP A 303 3.27 13.66 -34.14
N GLU A 304 3.92 12.50 -34.02
CA GLU A 304 3.22 11.21 -33.95
C GLU A 304 2.75 10.92 -32.52
N LEU A 305 1.43 10.91 -32.35
CA LEU A 305 0.79 10.56 -31.09
C LEU A 305 1.00 9.08 -30.75
N HIS A 306 1.23 8.82 -29.46
CA HIS A 306 1.20 7.48 -28.92
C HIS A 306 -0.17 6.82 -29.18
N PRO A 307 -0.27 5.48 -29.41
CA PRO A 307 -1.55 4.83 -29.67
C PRO A 307 -2.63 5.11 -28.62
N VAL A 308 -2.24 5.22 -27.35
CA VAL A 308 -3.17 5.60 -26.26
C VAL A 308 -3.59 7.07 -26.36
N GLN A 309 -2.68 7.99 -26.71
CA GLN A 309 -3.03 9.41 -26.93
C GLN A 309 -4.02 9.54 -28.10
N GLN A 310 -3.76 8.83 -29.21
CA GLN A 310 -4.65 8.81 -30.36
C GLN A 310 -6.02 8.25 -30.01
N ALA A 311 -6.10 7.14 -29.25
CA ALA A 311 -7.38 6.58 -28.85
C ALA A 311 -8.17 7.54 -27.93
N PHE A 312 -7.51 8.28 -27.04
CA PHE A 312 -8.18 9.30 -26.23
C PHE A 312 -8.75 10.44 -27.09
N LEU A 313 -8.08 10.81 -28.18
CA LEU A 313 -8.58 11.76 -29.17
C LEU A 313 -9.79 11.19 -29.94
N ASP A 314 -9.66 9.98 -30.46
CA ASP A 314 -10.69 9.36 -31.33
C ASP A 314 -12.00 9.05 -30.58
N TYR A 315 -11.91 8.72 -29.29
CA TYR A 315 -13.05 8.30 -28.47
C TYR A 315 -13.57 9.39 -27.52
N ASP A 316 -13.09 10.62 -27.66
CA ASP A 316 -13.44 11.76 -26.79
C ASP A 316 -13.18 11.44 -25.30
N GLY A 317 -12.04 10.80 -25.03
CA GLY A 317 -11.60 10.34 -23.71
C GLY A 317 -11.20 11.46 -22.74
N TYR A 318 -11.66 12.69 -22.99
CA TYR A 318 -11.40 13.87 -22.17
C TYR A 318 -12.44 14.96 -22.42
N GLN A 319 -12.45 15.97 -21.55
CA GLN A 319 -13.20 17.22 -21.79
C GLN A 319 -12.30 18.41 -21.45
N CYS A 320 -12.24 18.81 -20.17
CA CYS A 320 -11.40 19.93 -19.74
C CYS A 320 -9.88 19.69 -19.91
N GLY A 321 -9.47 18.44 -20.16
CA GLY A 321 -8.08 18.07 -20.40
C GLY A 321 -7.21 17.93 -19.15
N TYR A 322 -7.66 18.38 -17.97
CA TYR A 322 -6.77 18.48 -16.80
C TYR A 322 -6.33 17.11 -16.25
N CYS A 323 -7.24 16.13 -16.16
CA CYS A 323 -6.89 14.78 -15.72
C CYS A 323 -6.24 13.93 -16.82
N THR A 324 -6.35 14.35 -18.09
CA THR A 324 -6.01 13.54 -19.26
C THR A 324 -4.56 13.05 -19.28
N PRO A 325 -3.54 13.85 -18.90
CA PRO A 325 -2.17 13.35 -18.77
C PRO A 325 -2.07 12.14 -17.82
N GLY A 326 -2.64 12.25 -16.62
CA GLY A 326 -2.63 11.15 -15.65
C GLY A 326 -3.38 9.91 -16.16
N GLN A 327 -4.56 10.12 -16.77
CA GLN A 327 -5.34 9.04 -17.38
C GLN A 327 -4.55 8.29 -18.47
N ILE A 328 -3.90 9.02 -19.38
CA ILE A 328 -3.12 8.41 -20.46
C ILE A 328 -1.91 7.66 -19.90
N MET A 329 -1.16 8.26 -18.97
CA MET A 329 0.00 7.61 -18.35
C MET A 329 -0.41 6.34 -17.61
N SER A 330 -1.50 6.37 -16.83
CA SER A 330 -2.02 5.18 -16.16
C SER A 330 -2.53 4.11 -17.11
N ALA A 331 -3.16 4.48 -18.22
CA ALA A 331 -3.65 3.55 -19.24
C ALA A 331 -2.50 2.82 -19.97
N VAL A 332 -1.43 3.55 -20.33
CA VAL A 332 -0.23 2.96 -20.94
C VAL A 332 0.37 1.89 -20.02
N ALA A 333 0.57 2.23 -18.74
CA ALA A 333 1.10 1.28 -17.76
C ALA A 333 0.15 0.07 -17.59
N LEU A 334 -1.15 0.30 -17.44
CA LEU A 334 -2.14 -0.77 -17.26
C LEU A 334 -2.15 -1.78 -18.42
N ILE A 335 -2.05 -1.29 -19.67
CA ILE A 335 -1.99 -2.14 -20.86
C ILE A 335 -0.68 -2.93 -20.88
N ARG A 336 0.46 -2.28 -20.59
CA ARG A 336 1.78 -2.93 -20.53
C ARG A 336 1.86 -3.99 -19.43
N GLU A 337 1.20 -3.77 -18.31
CA GLU A 337 1.05 -4.71 -17.20
C GLU A 337 0.18 -5.93 -17.56
N GLY A 338 -0.54 -5.90 -18.70
CA GLY A 338 -1.46 -6.98 -19.08
C GLY A 338 -2.73 -7.04 -18.22
N ARG A 339 -3.06 -5.95 -17.51
CA ARG A 339 -4.18 -5.83 -16.57
C ARG A 339 -5.39 -5.08 -17.15
N ALA A 340 -5.47 -5.01 -18.47
CA ALA A 340 -6.57 -4.38 -19.18
C ALA A 340 -7.45 -5.43 -19.89
N LYS A 341 -7.72 -6.60 -19.28
CA LYS A 341 -8.34 -7.73 -20.02
C LYS A 341 -9.83 -7.51 -20.27
N ASN A 342 -10.53 -6.90 -19.33
CA ASN A 342 -11.98 -6.66 -19.40
C ASN A 342 -12.33 -5.31 -18.77
N ASP A 343 -13.58 -4.87 -18.93
CA ASP A 343 -14.02 -3.57 -18.46
C ASP A 343 -13.89 -3.41 -16.93
N SER A 344 -14.03 -4.48 -16.16
CA SER A 344 -13.89 -4.43 -14.69
C SER A 344 -12.43 -4.16 -14.29
N GLU A 345 -11.49 -4.90 -14.88
CA GLU A 345 -10.07 -4.68 -14.65
C GLU A 345 -9.61 -3.30 -15.13
N ILE A 346 -10.15 -2.80 -16.25
CA ILE A 346 -9.82 -1.44 -16.71
C ILE A 346 -10.34 -0.40 -15.72
N ARG A 347 -11.58 -0.52 -15.25
CA ARG A 347 -12.13 0.42 -14.27
C ARG A 347 -11.33 0.41 -12.98
N GLU A 348 -11.00 -0.77 -12.47
CA GLU A 348 -10.22 -0.91 -11.24
C GLU A 348 -8.80 -0.36 -11.44
N GLY A 349 -8.12 -0.77 -12.50
CA GLY A 349 -6.77 -0.34 -12.82
C GLY A 349 -6.65 1.16 -13.10
N MET A 350 -7.73 1.83 -13.48
CA MET A 350 -7.79 3.27 -13.72
C MET A 350 -8.39 4.08 -12.55
N SER A 351 -8.87 3.42 -11.49
CA SER A 351 -9.64 4.03 -10.39
C SER A 351 -8.87 5.14 -9.64
N GLY A 352 -7.53 5.07 -9.63
CA GLY A 352 -6.67 6.09 -9.04
C GLY A 352 -6.62 7.43 -9.80
N ASN A 353 -7.30 7.57 -10.95
CA ASN A 353 -7.35 8.81 -11.73
C ASN A 353 -8.77 9.40 -11.74
N LEU A 354 -8.96 10.49 -11.01
CA LEU A 354 -10.26 11.16 -10.90
C LEU A 354 -10.52 12.11 -12.07
N CYS A 355 -11.73 12.04 -12.63
CA CYS A 355 -12.24 12.90 -13.68
C CYS A 355 -13.54 13.58 -13.24
N ARG A 356 -13.49 14.88 -12.93
CA ARG A 356 -14.68 15.63 -12.51
C ARG A 356 -15.67 15.92 -13.64
N CYS A 357 -15.19 15.95 -14.89
CA CYS A 357 -16.03 16.05 -16.08
C CYS A 357 -16.82 14.76 -16.36
N ALA A 358 -16.52 13.68 -15.64
CA ALA A 358 -17.17 12.37 -15.79
C ALA A 358 -17.00 11.72 -17.19
N ALA A 359 -15.84 11.92 -17.84
CA ALA A 359 -15.51 11.29 -19.13
C ALA A 359 -15.20 9.78 -19.03
N TYR A 360 -15.44 9.12 -17.89
CA TYR A 360 -15.03 7.74 -17.64
C TYR A 360 -15.52 6.72 -18.68
N PRO A 361 -16.77 6.77 -19.20
CA PRO A 361 -17.19 5.85 -20.26
C PRO A 361 -16.35 5.97 -21.53
N HIS A 362 -15.97 7.20 -21.90
CA HIS A 362 -15.15 7.50 -23.08
C HIS A 362 -13.68 7.12 -22.84
N ILE A 363 -13.16 7.36 -21.63
CA ILE A 363 -11.84 6.90 -21.21
C ILE A 363 -11.76 5.37 -21.31
N LEU A 364 -12.76 4.65 -20.80
CA LEU A 364 -12.81 3.19 -20.90
C LEU A 364 -12.81 2.72 -22.37
N ALA A 365 -13.60 3.37 -23.23
CA ALA A 365 -13.62 3.06 -24.65
C ALA A 365 -12.26 3.29 -25.32
N ALA A 366 -11.59 4.41 -25.02
CA ALA A 366 -10.25 4.73 -25.51
C ALA A 366 -9.20 3.70 -25.08
N VAL A 367 -9.22 3.28 -23.80
CA VAL A 367 -8.28 2.27 -23.29
C VAL A 367 -8.46 0.94 -24.01
N LYS A 368 -9.71 0.50 -24.21
CA LYS A 368 -10.03 -0.73 -24.96
C LYS A 368 -9.54 -0.64 -26.40
N ALA A 369 -9.84 0.46 -27.08
CA ALA A 369 -9.41 0.68 -28.46
C ALA A 369 -7.88 0.67 -28.60
N ALA A 370 -7.17 1.33 -27.68
CA ALA A 370 -5.71 1.34 -27.69
C ALA A 370 -5.13 -0.08 -27.50
N ARG A 371 -5.65 -0.84 -26.52
CA ARG A 371 -5.28 -2.24 -26.27
C ARG A 371 -5.52 -3.13 -27.50
N ASP A 372 -6.66 -2.96 -28.15
CA ASP A 372 -7.08 -3.82 -29.27
C ASP A 372 -6.47 -3.41 -30.62
N SER A 373 -5.79 -2.26 -30.69
CA SER A 373 -5.23 -1.71 -31.92
C SER A 373 -4.07 -2.54 -32.52
N GLY A 374 -3.52 -3.50 -31.79
CA GLY A 374 -2.34 -4.29 -32.18
C GLY A 374 -1.03 -3.49 -32.28
N LYS A 375 -1.07 -2.18 -32.00
CA LYS A 375 0.11 -1.33 -31.92
C LYS A 375 0.80 -1.53 -30.58
N ARG A 376 2.13 -1.39 -30.57
CA ARG A 376 2.92 -1.47 -29.34
C ARG A 376 2.61 -0.26 -28.45
N VAL A 377 2.18 -0.54 -27.22
CA VAL A 377 1.90 0.40 -26.13
C VAL A 377 3.05 0.40 -25.12
#